data_AF-A0A7C9AK05-F1
#
_entry.id   AF-A0A7C9AK05-F1
#
_cell.length_a   1.000
_cell.length_b   1.000
_cell.length_c   1.000
_cell.angle_alpha   90.00
_cell.angle_beta   90.00
_cell.angle_gamma   90.00
#
_symmetry.space_group_name_H-M   'P 1'
#
loop_
_entity.id
_entity.type
_entity.pdbx_description
1 polymer ?
#
loop_
_entity_poly.entity_id
_entity_poly.type
_entity_poly.pdbx_seq_one_letter_code
_entity_poly.pdbx_strand_id
1 'polypeptide(L)'
;VIVRPTIVTSTFKEPIPGWVEGIRTIDSLAVAYGKGRLPYFPGDLQSIIDLIPADMVVNAMIAAMEAHANQRGETTIYHIGSSVKNPLRLTTVHEVGYRYFIKHPWTDKDGNPVIVSHVKVLDSMASFKRYLTLNYLLPLKGLEIANAVFCKS
;
A
#
# COMPACT_ATOMS: atom_id res chain seq x y z
N VAL A 1 13.74 25.27 -7.47
CA VAL A 1 13.87 23.85 -7.06
C VAL A 1 12.51 23.17 -7.16
N ILE A 2 12.46 21.96 -7.72
CA ILE A 2 11.25 21.11 -7.74
C ILE A 2 11.59 19.81 -7.03
N VAL A 3 10.74 19.39 -6.10
CA VAL A 3 10.90 18.13 -5.37
C VAL A 3 9.79 17.16 -5.78
N ARG A 4 10.16 15.93 -6.11
CA ARG A 4 9.27 14.84 -6.54
C ARG A 4 9.52 13.62 -5.65
N PRO A 5 8.80 13.48 -4.52
CA PRO A 5 8.92 12.30 -3.69
C PRO A 5 8.19 11.11 -4.32
N THR A 6 8.58 9.91 -3.92
CA THR A 6 7.83 8.67 -4.17
C THR A 6 6.67 8.52 -3.19
N ILE A 7 6.21 7.31 -2.89
CA ILE A 7 5.08 7.10 -1.98
C ILE A 7 5.53 7.51 -0.57
N VAL A 8 4.97 8.62 -0.08
CA VAL A 8 5.27 9.12 1.26
C VAL A 8 4.52 8.29 2.30
N THR A 9 5.24 7.80 3.31
CA THR A 9 4.69 7.03 4.44
C THR A 9 4.72 7.85 5.72
N SER A 10 4.28 7.24 6.83
CA SER A 10 4.48 7.79 8.17
C SER A 10 5.93 8.23 8.43
N THR A 11 6.09 9.16 9.35
CA THR A 11 7.41 9.62 9.83
C THR A 11 8.22 8.46 10.42
N PHE A 12 9.52 8.48 10.14
CA PHE A 12 10.44 7.50 10.71
C PHE A 12 10.83 7.88 12.15
N LYS A 13 11.14 9.15 12.39
CA LYS A 13 11.66 9.63 13.67
C LYS A 13 11.03 10.94 14.16
N GLU A 14 10.93 11.95 13.31
CA GLU A 14 10.55 13.31 13.72
C GLU A 14 9.24 13.76 13.05
N PRO A 15 8.44 14.66 13.65
CA PRO A 15 8.51 15.11 15.05
C PRO A 15 8.02 14.03 16.04
N ILE A 16 7.24 13.05 15.58
CA ILE A 16 6.71 11.93 16.36
C ILE A 16 6.85 10.68 15.48
N PRO A 17 7.53 9.59 15.91
CA PRO A 17 7.65 8.37 15.11
C PRO A 17 6.29 7.75 14.77
N GLY A 18 6.11 7.32 13.52
CA GLY A 18 4.86 6.70 13.06
C GLY A 18 3.69 7.67 12.84
N TRP A 19 3.92 8.98 12.97
CA TRP A 19 2.89 9.98 12.69
C TRP A 19 2.53 9.99 11.20
N VAL A 20 1.24 10.09 10.92
CA VAL A 20 0.68 10.23 9.58
C VAL A 20 -0.52 11.18 9.65
N GLU A 21 -0.65 12.08 8.69
CA GLU A 21 -1.80 13.01 8.60
C GLU A 21 -3.12 12.25 8.38
N GLY A 22 -3.07 11.16 7.62
CA GLY A 22 -4.22 10.31 7.36
C GLY A 22 -3.86 9.09 6.54
N ILE A 23 -4.78 8.13 6.48
CA ILE A 23 -4.59 6.84 5.81
C ILE A 23 -4.67 7.05 4.30
N ARG A 24 -3.55 6.90 3.58
CA ARG A 24 -3.51 7.03 2.11
C ARG A 24 -2.68 5.92 1.47
N THR A 25 -3.02 5.56 0.24
CA THR A 25 -2.25 4.64 -0.62
C THR A 25 -1.83 3.34 0.09
N ILE A 26 -0.58 3.26 0.57
CA ILE A 26 -0.03 2.08 1.22
C ILE A 26 -0.58 1.87 2.64
N ASP A 27 -0.94 2.95 3.34
CA ASP A 27 -1.54 2.87 4.67
C ASP A 27 -2.92 2.21 4.58
N SER A 28 -3.68 2.52 3.52
CA SER A 28 -4.99 1.90 3.27
C SER A 28 -4.86 0.39 3.06
N LEU A 29 -3.80 -0.06 2.37
CA LEU A 29 -3.51 -1.48 2.20
C LEU A 29 -3.14 -2.13 3.53
N ALA A 30 -2.30 -1.48 4.34
CA ALA A 30 -1.93 -1.97 5.66
C ALA A 30 -3.14 -2.10 6.59
N VAL A 31 -4.02 -1.10 6.62
CA VAL A 31 -5.26 -1.11 7.43
C VAL A 31 -6.24 -2.17 6.93
N ALA A 32 -6.44 -2.28 5.61
CA ALA A 32 -7.30 -3.32 5.03
C ALA A 32 -6.78 -4.72 5.38
N TYR A 33 -5.46 -4.91 5.32
CA TYR A 33 -4.82 -6.17 5.68
C TYR A 33 -4.98 -6.50 7.17
N GLY A 34 -4.62 -5.56 8.06
CA GLY A 34 -4.76 -5.75 9.51
C GLY A 34 -6.19 -6.07 9.94
N LYS A 35 -7.19 -5.47 9.27
CA LYS A 35 -8.61 -5.76 9.50
C LYS A 35 -9.10 -7.07 8.86
N GLY A 36 -8.23 -7.86 8.22
CA GLY A 36 -8.60 -9.10 7.53
C GLY A 36 -9.46 -8.89 6.29
N ARG A 37 -9.46 -7.68 5.71
CA ARG A 37 -10.32 -7.28 4.57
C ARG A 37 -9.56 -7.21 3.24
N LEU A 38 -8.33 -7.71 3.19
CA LEU A 38 -7.53 -7.78 1.97
C LEU A 38 -7.39 -9.25 1.50
N PRO A 39 -8.34 -9.76 0.71
CA PRO A 39 -8.36 -11.18 0.31
C PRO A 39 -7.26 -11.53 -0.71
N TYR A 40 -6.92 -10.59 -1.59
CA TYR A 40 -5.89 -10.76 -2.60
C TYR A 40 -5.25 -9.41 -2.96
N PHE A 41 -4.07 -9.47 -3.59
CA PHE A 41 -3.38 -8.29 -4.10
C PHE A 41 -2.82 -8.58 -5.51
N PRO A 42 -3.19 -7.83 -6.56
CA PRO A 42 -2.57 -7.96 -7.86
C PRO A 42 -1.18 -7.29 -7.86
N GLY A 43 -0.14 -8.04 -8.22
CA GLY A 43 1.21 -7.50 -8.27
C GLY A 43 2.28 -8.56 -8.39
N ASP A 44 3.45 -8.16 -8.89
CA ASP A 44 4.62 -9.03 -8.91
C ASP A 44 5.38 -8.88 -7.58
N LEU A 45 5.54 -10.01 -6.89
CA LEU A 45 6.29 -10.16 -5.64
C LEU A 45 7.74 -9.63 -5.72
N GLN A 46 8.33 -9.62 -6.91
CA GLN A 46 9.68 -9.09 -7.15
C GLN A 46 9.71 -7.58 -7.41
N SER A 47 8.55 -6.94 -7.55
CA SER A 47 8.45 -5.49 -7.77
C SER A 47 9.03 -4.70 -6.60
N ILE A 48 9.69 -3.59 -6.93
CA ILE A 48 10.18 -2.62 -5.95
C ILE A 48 9.04 -1.66 -5.62
N ILE A 49 8.76 -1.50 -4.33
CA ILE A 49 7.83 -0.52 -3.79
C ILE A 49 8.65 0.65 -3.27
N ASP A 50 8.61 1.78 -3.98
CA ASP A 50 9.39 2.96 -3.60
C ASP A 50 8.64 3.80 -2.56
N LEU A 51 9.05 3.62 -1.31
CA LEU A 51 8.51 4.30 -0.14
C LEU A 51 9.54 5.28 0.44
N ILE A 52 9.09 6.41 0.96
CA ILE A 52 9.93 7.35 1.69
C ILE A 52 9.19 7.92 2.93
N PRO A 53 9.80 7.92 4.13
CA PRO A 53 9.19 8.55 5.30
C PRO A 53 8.99 10.05 5.13
N ALA A 54 7.87 10.57 5.65
CA ALA A 54 7.50 11.99 5.53
C ALA A 54 8.58 12.96 6.06
N ASP A 55 9.22 12.63 7.18
CA ASP A 55 10.29 13.43 7.79
C ASP A 55 11.56 13.47 6.92
N MET A 56 11.88 12.37 6.24
CA MET A 56 13.00 12.37 5.28
C MET A 56 12.71 13.25 4.06
N VAL A 57 11.46 13.31 3.59
CA VAL A 57 11.06 14.22 2.50
C VAL A 57 11.22 15.67 2.92
N VAL A 58 10.73 16.03 4.11
CA VAL A 58 10.86 17.39 4.65
C VAL A 58 12.33 17.79 4.82
N ASN A 59 13.16 16.91 5.39
CA ASN A 59 14.59 17.17 5.55
C ASN A 59 15.30 17.39 4.22
N ALA A 60 14.96 16.60 3.19
CA ALA A 60 15.50 16.78 1.85
C ALA A 60 15.02 18.08 1.19
N MET A 61 13.77 18.50 1.41
CA MET A 61 13.27 19.80 0.95
C MET A 61 14.05 20.96 1.56
N ILE A 62 14.27 20.94 2.88
CA ILE A 62 15.04 21.97 3.59
C ILE A 62 16.48 22.03 3.06
N ALA A 63 17.13 20.87 2.92
CA ALA A 63 18.49 20.79 2.39
C ALA A 63 18.59 21.32 0.95
N ALA A 64 17.61 20.99 0.10
CA ALA A 64 17.56 21.49 -1.28
C ALA A 64 17.30 23.00 -1.33
N MET A 65 16.46 23.54 -0.45
CA MET A 65 16.25 25.00 -0.36
C MET A 65 17.54 25.72 0.01
N GLU A 66 18.27 25.24 1.00
CA GLU A 66 19.53 25.85 1.45
C GLU A 66 20.62 25.76 0.36
N ALA A 67 20.77 24.60 -0.28
CA ALA A 67 21.75 24.39 -1.34
C ALA A 67 21.57 25.34 -2.55
N HIS A 68 20.34 25.81 -2.78
CA HIS A 68 19.99 26.68 -3.89
C HIS A 68 19.64 28.12 -3.47
N ALA A 69 19.85 28.51 -2.21
CA ALA A 69 19.39 29.79 -1.66
C ALA A 69 19.88 31.02 -2.46
N ASN A 70 21.09 30.94 -3.03
CA ASN A 70 21.71 32.03 -3.79
C ASN A 70 21.69 31.83 -5.32
N GLN A 71 21.08 30.75 -5.82
CA GLN A 71 21.04 30.45 -7.25
C GLN A 71 19.77 31.04 -7.87
N ARG A 72 19.93 31.84 -8.94
CA ARG A 72 18.80 32.44 -9.68
C ARG A 72 18.80 31.94 -11.12
N GLY A 73 17.63 31.53 -11.61
CA GLY A 73 17.40 31.17 -13.02
C GLY A 73 17.57 29.70 -13.39
N GLU A 74 18.17 28.86 -12.53
CA GLU A 74 18.29 27.42 -12.78
C GLU A 74 17.22 26.59 -12.05
N THR A 75 16.53 25.73 -12.80
CA THR A 75 15.56 24.78 -12.24
C THR A 75 16.23 23.43 -12.02
N THR A 76 16.44 23.06 -10.75
CA THR A 76 16.88 21.72 -10.37
C THR A 76 15.69 20.87 -9.89
N ILE A 77 15.62 19.62 -10.35
CA ILE A 77 14.59 18.64 -9.97
C ILE A 77 15.23 17.55 -9.09
N TYR A 78 14.73 17.37 -7.87
CA TYR A 78 15.13 16.31 -6.96
C TYR A 78 14.06 15.21 -6.91
N HIS A 79 14.46 13.99 -7.26
CA HIS A 79 13.64 12.79 -7.03
C HIS A 79 14.02 12.19 -5.68
N ILE A 80 13.07 12.14 -4.75
CA ILE A 80 13.29 11.60 -3.41
C ILE A 80 12.64 10.23 -3.33
N GLY A 81 13.47 9.19 -3.27
CA GLY A 81 13.01 7.80 -3.21
C GLY A 81 14.07 6.89 -2.62
N SER A 82 13.64 5.71 -2.18
CA SER A 82 14.51 4.68 -1.63
C SER A 82 14.97 3.68 -2.68
N SER A 83 14.24 3.50 -3.78
CA SER A 83 14.42 2.40 -4.74
C SER A 83 15.83 2.20 -5.27
N VAL A 84 16.59 3.27 -5.51
CA VAL A 84 17.94 3.20 -6.08
C VAL A 84 18.99 2.74 -5.05
N LYS A 85 18.87 3.16 -3.79
CA LYS A 85 19.88 2.90 -2.75
C LYS A 85 19.47 1.82 -1.75
N ASN A 86 18.18 1.67 -1.49
CA ASN A 86 17.61 0.73 -0.55
C ASN A 86 16.28 0.17 -1.10
N PRO A 87 16.33 -0.71 -2.12
CA PRO A 87 15.14 -1.22 -2.78
C PRO A 87 14.32 -2.11 -1.85
N LEU A 88 13.08 -1.71 -1.58
CA LEU A 88 12.11 -2.51 -0.83
C LEU A 88 11.26 -3.35 -1.78
N ARG A 89 11.36 -4.68 -1.71
CA ARG A 89 10.56 -5.58 -2.55
C ARG A 89 9.18 -5.83 -1.96
N LEU A 90 8.19 -6.06 -2.82
CA LEU A 90 6.83 -6.41 -2.39
C LEU A 90 6.80 -7.69 -1.53
N THR A 91 7.65 -8.68 -1.84
CA THR A 91 7.89 -9.85 -0.97
C THR A 91 8.25 -9.48 0.46
N THR A 92 9.16 -8.51 0.64
CA THR A 92 9.56 -8.05 1.97
C THR A 92 8.41 -7.36 2.68
N VAL A 93 7.64 -6.52 1.97
CA VAL A 93 6.46 -5.86 2.56
C VAL A 93 5.41 -6.88 2.98
N HIS A 94 5.15 -7.88 2.13
CA HIS A 94 4.18 -8.95 2.39
C HIS A 94 4.57 -9.76 3.64
N GLU A 95 5.84 -10.16 3.75
CA GLU A 95 6.34 -10.92 4.90
C GLU A 95 6.38 -10.09 6.18
N VAL A 96 6.88 -8.86 6.13
CA VAL A 96 6.92 -7.96 7.29
C VAL A 96 5.51 -7.65 7.77
N GLY A 97 4.58 -7.38 6.86
CA GLY A 97 3.17 -7.16 7.18
C GLY A 97 2.54 -8.36 7.87
N TYR A 98 2.71 -9.57 7.31
CA TYR A 98 2.20 -10.80 7.90
C TYR A 98 2.76 -11.02 9.32
N ARG A 99 4.08 -10.95 9.48
CA ARG A 99 4.73 -11.12 10.78
C ARG A 99 4.28 -10.08 11.80
N TYR A 100 4.10 -8.83 11.38
CA TYR A 100 3.65 -7.76 12.26
C TYR A 100 2.24 -8.03 12.78
N PHE A 101 1.28 -8.31 11.90
CA PHE A 101 -0.13 -8.48 12.30
C PHE A 101 -0.42 -9.83 12.96
N ILE A 102 0.40 -10.86 12.77
CA ILE A 102 0.35 -12.08 13.60
C ILE A 102 0.79 -11.79 15.04
N LYS A 103 1.85 -10.99 15.22
CA LYS A 103 2.36 -10.63 16.55
C LYS A 103 1.52 -9.57 17.26
N HIS A 104 0.94 -8.66 16.48
CA HIS A 104 0.15 -7.51 16.94
C HIS A 104 -1.19 -7.49 16.19
N PRO A 105 -2.11 -8.43 16.51
CA PRO A 105 -3.38 -8.53 15.81
C PRO A 105 -4.20 -7.26 15.99
N TRP A 106 -4.93 -6.89 14.94
CA TRP A 106 -5.90 -5.81 15.01
C TRP A 106 -7.05 -6.24 15.93
N THR A 107 -7.53 -5.35 16.81
CA THR A 107 -8.70 -5.61 17.64
C THR A 107 -9.96 -5.18 16.90
N ASP A 108 -10.88 -6.11 16.67
CA ASP A 108 -12.17 -5.78 16.05
C ASP A 108 -13.08 -4.98 17.01
N LYS A 109 -14.27 -4.61 16.51
CA LYS A 109 -15.26 -3.84 17.28
C LYS A 109 -15.78 -4.57 18.52
N ASP A 110 -15.66 -5.90 18.56
CA ASP A 110 -16.17 -6.77 19.61
C ASP A 110 -15.04 -7.15 20.59
N GLY A 111 -13.82 -6.60 20.41
CA GLY A 111 -12.66 -6.85 21.27
C GLY A 111 -11.83 -8.07 20.88
N ASN A 112 -12.18 -8.77 19.79
CA ASN A 112 -11.49 -9.99 19.37
C ASN A 112 -10.27 -9.68 18.48
N PRO A 113 -9.19 -10.46 18.59
CA PRO A 113 -8.06 -10.34 17.68
C PRO A 113 -8.44 -10.84 16.28
N VAL A 114 -8.18 -10.01 15.27
CA VAL A 114 -8.31 -10.39 13.86
C VAL A 114 -7.12 -11.26 13.46
N ILE A 115 -7.41 -12.48 13.02
CA ILE A 115 -6.40 -13.40 12.51
C ILE A 115 -6.21 -13.17 11.01
N VAL A 116 -5.00 -12.74 10.63
CA VAL A 116 -4.62 -12.54 9.23
C VAL A 116 -3.94 -13.79 8.66
N SER A 117 -4.12 -14.03 7.37
CA SER A 117 -3.35 -15.02 6.61
C SER A 117 -2.39 -14.32 5.65
N HIS A 118 -1.51 -15.08 4.98
CA HIS A 118 -0.80 -14.54 3.83
C HIS A 118 -1.81 -14.10 2.77
N VAL A 119 -1.69 -12.85 2.31
CA VAL A 119 -2.52 -12.32 1.22
C VAL A 119 -2.20 -13.10 -0.05
N LYS A 120 -3.24 -13.53 -0.78
CA LYS A 120 -3.05 -14.16 -2.09
C LYS A 120 -2.55 -13.13 -3.10
N VAL A 121 -1.33 -13.27 -3.58
CA VAL A 121 -0.80 -12.40 -4.62
C VAL A 121 -1.16 -12.94 -6.00
N LEU A 122 -1.74 -12.10 -6.85
CA LEU A 122 -2.12 -12.42 -8.22
C LEU A 122 -1.10 -11.77 -9.16
N ASP A 123 -0.09 -12.55 -9.51
CA ASP A 123 1.14 -12.14 -10.22
C ASP A 123 0.98 -11.83 -11.72
N SER A 124 -0.18 -12.09 -12.29
CA SER A 124 -0.41 -11.97 -13.73
C SER A 124 -1.86 -11.61 -14.04
N MET A 125 -2.08 -10.99 -15.21
CA MET A 125 -3.44 -10.70 -15.66
C MET A 125 -4.27 -11.98 -15.88
N ALA A 126 -3.62 -13.10 -16.20
CA ALA A 126 -4.29 -14.39 -16.30
C ALA A 126 -4.78 -14.89 -14.93
N SER A 127 -3.93 -14.87 -13.90
CA SER A 127 -4.32 -15.28 -12.54
C SER A 127 -5.37 -14.33 -11.94
N PHE A 128 -5.23 -13.03 -12.17
CA PHE A 128 -6.21 -12.01 -11.80
C PHE A 128 -7.58 -12.23 -12.43
N LYS A 129 -7.66 -12.34 -13.76
CA LYS A 129 -8.93 -12.57 -14.48
C LYS A 129 -9.58 -13.89 -14.06
N ARG A 130 -8.79 -14.96 -13.92
CA ARG A 130 -9.29 -16.26 -13.45
C ARG A 130 -9.91 -16.13 -12.06
N TYR A 131 -9.24 -15.46 -11.14
CA TYR A 131 -9.74 -15.24 -9.79
C TYR A 131 -11.06 -14.45 -9.78
N LEU A 132 -11.13 -13.35 -10.54
CA LEU A 132 -12.35 -12.54 -10.63
C LEU A 132 -13.52 -13.31 -11.24
N THR A 133 -13.27 -14.07 -12.30
CA THR A 133 -14.31 -14.87 -12.95
C THR A 133 -14.90 -15.89 -12.00
N LEU A 134 -14.05 -16.64 -11.30
CA LEU A 134 -14.49 -17.72 -10.41
C LEU A 134 -15.20 -17.21 -9.15
N ASN A 135 -14.67 -16.15 -8.52
CA ASN A 135 -15.15 -15.72 -7.19
C ASN A 135 -16.23 -14.62 -7.25
N TYR A 136 -16.39 -13.93 -8.39
CA TYR A 136 -17.34 -12.81 -8.50
C TYR A 136 -18.27 -12.96 -9.71
N LEU A 137 -17.74 -13.15 -10.92
CA LEU A 137 -18.59 -13.14 -12.13
C LEU A 137 -19.49 -14.38 -12.23
N LEU A 138 -18.99 -15.58 -11.93
CA LEU A 138 -19.80 -16.80 -11.95
C LEU A 138 -20.92 -16.77 -10.89
N PRO A 139 -20.65 -16.44 -9.61
CA PRO A 139 -21.72 -16.26 -8.62
C PRO A 139 -22.74 -15.19 -9.01
N LEU A 140 -22.29 -14.05 -9.55
CA LEU A 140 -23.17 -12.98 -9.98
C LEU A 140 -24.13 -13.43 -11.09
N LYS A 141 -23.63 -14.12 -12.12
CA LYS A 141 -24.47 -14.70 -13.17
C LYS A 141 -25.46 -15.73 -12.64
N GLY A 142 -25.04 -16.56 -11.68
CA GLY A 142 -25.93 -17.49 -11.00
C GLY A 142 -27.07 -16.76 -10.28
N LEU A 143 -26.76 -15.65 -9.60
CA LEU A 143 -27.75 -14.82 -8.92
C LEU A 143 -28.70 -14.13 -9.90
N GLU A 144 -28.21 -13.65 -11.05
CA GLU A 144 -29.04 -13.07 -12.12
C GLU A 144 -30.05 -14.08 -12.67
N ILE A 145 -29.61 -15.32 -12.91
CA ILE A 145 -30.48 -16.42 -13.37
C ILE A 145 -31.53 -16.73 -12.29
N ALA A 146 -31.12 -16.89 -11.03
CA ALA A 146 -32.06 -17.15 -9.94
C ALA A 146 -33.09 -16.01 -9.80
N ASN A 147 -32.66 -14.75 -9.87
CA ASN A 147 -33.55 -13.60 -9.81
C ASN A 147 -34.55 -13.58 -10.98
N ALA A 148 -34.12 -13.94 -12.20
CA ALA A 148 -35.01 -14.04 -13.35
C ALA A 148 -36.05 -15.15 -13.20
N VAL A 149 -35.70 -16.28 -12.56
CA VAL A 149 -36.60 -17.42 -12.35
C VAL A 149 -37.60 -17.16 -11.22
N PHE A 150 -37.16 -16.59 -10.10
CA PHE A 150 -37.96 -16.50 -8.87
C PHE A 150 -38.63 -15.14 -8.62
N CYS A 151 -38.14 -14.05 -9.22
CA CYS A 151 -38.65 -12.69 -8.94
C CYS A 151 -39.36 -12.04 -10.13
N LYS A 152 -39.40 -12.70 -11.30
CA LYS A 152 -40.14 -12.24 -12.49
C LYS A 152 -41.29 -13.18 -12.90
N SER A 153 -41.69 -14.13 -12.04
CA SER A 153 -42.92 -14.90 -12.17
C SER A 153 -44.11 -14.20 -11.52
#